data_AF-A0A2R6ELP9-F1
#
_entry.id   AF-A0A2R6ELP9-F1
#
_cell.length_a   1.000
_cell.length_b   1.000
_cell.length_c   1.000
_cell.angle_alpha   90.00
_cell.angle_beta   90.00
_cell.angle_gamma   90.00
#
_symmetry.space_group_name_H-M   'P 1'
#
loop_
_entity.id
_entity.type
_entity.pdbx_description
1 polymer ?
#
loop_
_entity_poly.entity_id
_entity_poly.type
_entity_poly.pdbx_seq_one_letter_code
_entity_poly.pdbx_strand_id
1 'polypeptide(L)'
;MGAGIAGGRIATGAEATSTESRYVLRQGEDCVPIEPIRGRVSVEQFYEYQLPAERVSDENGAVVGDTAHYASAGTRDLQRSQTSIAFLYRGPEGLSLVVVHGSLGADDSGSVTFRLSGLPEDGEWAVKDDLYRNQETGEPADTNYDRWRVDGTEHRIDWTWGSAGTDGGAFRGLGEEFSVRIEPAFNGSAALDGRHYDGEITDWEFLSGSVDASERIALDLAEPIRIETGRCDGSERDEDSDESGGESGNADEDDRGEGNGSENGRGEGHEKGRGEGHEKHGEDDETEEEGDEDDEDDEDERDD
;
A
#
# COMPACT_ATOMS: atom_id res chain seq x y z
N MET A 1 -17.45 -41.18 57.75
CA MET A 1 -16.17 -41.35 57.03
C MET A 1 -16.48 -41.31 55.56
N GLY A 2 -15.98 -40.29 54.86
CA GLY A 2 -16.32 -40.03 53.46
C GLY A 2 -15.47 -40.86 52.50
N ALA A 3 -16.04 -41.17 51.34
CA ALA A 3 -15.31 -41.67 50.18
C ALA A 3 -15.65 -40.76 48.99
N GLY A 4 -14.67 -39.97 48.58
CA GLY A 4 -14.73 -39.18 47.34
C GLY A 4 -14.33 -40.03 46.15
N ILE A 5 -15.00 -39.83 45.02
CA ILE A 5 -14.57 -40.35 43.71
C ILE A 5 -14.17 -39.15 42.87
N ALA A 6 -12.87 -39.10 42.55
CA ALA A 6 -12.25 -38.10 41.72
C ALA A 6 -12.66 -38.28 40.26
N GLY A 7 -13.02 -37.17 39.61
CA GLY A 7 -13.27 -37.10 38.17
C GLY A 7 -11.97 -37.00 37.37
N GLY A 8 -11.90 -37.74 36.26
CA GLY A 8 -10.92 -37.51 35.20
C GLY A 8 -11.65 -37.01 33.96
N ARG A 9 -11.42 -35.76 33.56
CA ARG A 9 -11.78 -35.26 32.23
C ARG A 9 -10.54 -35.40 31.36
N ILE A 10 -10.64 -36.18 30.29
CA ILE A 10 -9.65 -36.20 29.20
C ILE A 10 -9.90 -34.93 28.39
N ALA A 11 -8.98 -33.97 28.47
CA ALA A 11 -8.96 -32.84 27.54
C ALA A 11 -8.29 -33.33 26.25
N THR A 12 -9.07 -33.53 25.20
CA THR A 12 -8.58 -33.59 23.83
C THR A 12 -8.12 -32.19 23.45
N GLY A 13 -6.80 -31.96 23.43
CA GLY A 13 -6.22 -30.77 22.83
C GLY A 13 -6.49 -30.80 21.33
N ALA A 14 -7.15 -29.77 20.81
CA ALA A 14 -7.14 -29.50 19.39
C ALA A 14 -5.72 -29.03 19.04
N GLU A 15 -5.00 -29.81 18.24
CA GLU A 15 -3.82 -29.30 17.55
C GLU A 15 -4.29 -28.20 16.61
N ALA A 16 -3.92 -26.94 16.92
CA ALA A 16 -4.01 -25.87 15.97
C ALA A 16 -3.09 -26.25 14.81
N THR A 17 -3.67 -26.60 13.66
CA THR A 17 -2.94 -26.69 12.42
C THR A 17 -2.44 -25.28 12.11
N SER A 18 -1.21 -24.98 12.49
CA SER A 18 -0.47 -23.82 12.00
C SER A 18 -0.38 -23.99 10.49
N THR A 19 -1.35 -23.41 9.78
CA THR A 19 -1.24 -23.26 8.35
C THR A 19 -0.09 -22.29 8.18
N GLU A 20 1.11 -22.78 7.88
CA GLU A 20 2.25 -21.92 7.64
C GLU A 20 1.84 -20.85 6.63
N SER A 21 1.86 -19.59 7.05
CA SER A 21 1.47 -18.47 6.21
C SER A 21 2.35 -18.50 4.97
N ARG A 22 1.71 -18.55 3.80
CA ARG A 22 2.39 -18.69 2.50
C ARG A 22 2.97 -17.38 1.99
N TYR A 23 2.74 -16.30 2.72
CA TYR A 23 3.11 -14.96 2.32
C TYR A 23 3.92 -14.34 3.45
N VAL A 24 4.92 -13.55 3.07
CA VAL A 24 5.73 -12.79 4.00
C VAL A 24 5.80 -11.34 3.57
N LEU A 25 5.88 -10.48 4.57
CA LEU A 25 6.21 -9.07 4.46
C LEU A 25 7.62 -8.88 4.97
N ARG A 26 8.45 -8.16 4.20
CA ARG A 26 9.80 -7.78 4.59
C ARG A 26 9.97 -6.26 4.54
N GLN A 27 10.62 -5.71 5.55
CA GLN A 27 11.11 -4.34 5.56
C GLN A 27 12.49 -4.34 6.23
N GLY A 28 13.51 -3.85 5.55
CA GLY A 28 14.89 -4.00 6.03
C GLY A 28 15.27 -5.47 6.29
N GLU A 29 15.64 -5.77 7.53
CA GLU A 29 15.99 -7.13 8.00
C GLU A 29 14.78 -7.89 8.57
N ASP A 30 13.67 -7.21 8.82
CA ASP A 30 12.48 -7.81 9.41
C ASP A 30 11.74 -8.67 8.39
N CYS A 31 11.26 -9.83 8.84
CA CYS A 31 10.39 -10.71 8.09
C CYS A 31 9.22 -11.14 8.96
N VAL A 32 8.01 -10.86 8.48
CA VAL A 32 6.77 -11.17 9.19
C VAL A 32 5.88 -12.05 8.30
N PRO A 33 5.45 -13.23 8.75
CA PRO A 33 4.42 -14.01 8.05
C PRO A 33 3.09 -13.24 8.05
N ILE A 34 2.44 -13.16 6.89
CA ILE A 34 1.18 -12.41 6.72
C ILE A 34 0.07 -13.29 6.15
N GLU A 35 -1.16 -12.97 6.53
CA GLU A 35 -2.36 -13.62 6.03
C GLU A 35 -3.25 -12.65 5.24
N PRO A 36 -3.70 -13.01 4.03
CA PRO A 36 -4.62 -12.18 3.29
C PRO A 36 -5.98 -12.08 3.99
N ILE A 37 -6.55 -10.88 3.97
CA ILE A 37 -7.95 -10.64 4.29
C ILE A 37 -8.80 -11.41 3.28
N ARG A 38 -9.67 -12.30 3.77
CA ARG A 38 -10.52 -13.13 2.92
C ARG A 38 -11.92 -12.54 2.82
N GLY A 39 -12.42 -12.41 1.59
CA GLY A 39 -13.78 -11.97 1.32
C GLY A 39 -14.50 -12.86 0.31
N ARG A 40 -15.79 -12.58 0.11
CA ARG A 40 -16.67 -13.33 -0.81
C ARG A 40 -17.04 -12.55 -2.07
N VAL A 41 -16.59 -11.30 -2.15
CA VAL A 41 -16.90 -10.35 -3.22
C VAL A 41 -15.62 -10.02 -3.99
N SER A 42 -15.74 -9.43 -5.17
CA SER A 42 -14.57 -8.96 -5.93
C SER A 42 -13.78 -7.90 -5.14
N VAL A 43 -12.55 -7.60 -5.56
CA VAL A 43 -11.75 -6.60 -4.83
C VAL A 43 -12.32 -5.19 -5.00
N GLU A 44 -12.93 -4.89 -6.15
CA GLU A 44 -13.61 -3.63 -6.44
C GLU A 44 -14.85 -3.46 -5.56
N GLN A 45 -15.62 -4.54 -5.37
CA GLN A 45 -16.77 -4.54 -4.46
C GLN A 45 -16.35 -4.45 -2.99
N PHE A 46 -15.21 -5.02 -2.62
CA PHE A 46 -14.66 -4.90 -1.26
C PHE A 46 -14.10 -3.50 -1.01
N TYR A 47 -13.42 -2.89 -1.99
CA TYR A 47 -12.90 -1.54 -1.90
C TYR A 47 -14.04 -0.50 -1.93
N GLU A 48 -15.04 -0.73 -2.78
CA GLU A 48 -16.23 0.09 -2.95
C GLU A 48 -15.89 1.58 -3.13
N TYR A 49 -15.15 1.88 -4.19
CA TYR A 49 -14.84 3.28 -4.56
C TYR A 49 -16.12 3.96 -5.04
N GLN A 50 -16.67 4.90 -4.27
CA GLN A 50 -17.94 5.52 -4.59
C GLN A 50 -17.77 6.82 -5.38
N LEU A 51 -18.40 6.91 -6.55
CA LEU A 51 -18.46 8.12 -7.37
C LEU A 51 -19.90 8.49 -7.73
N PRO A 52 -20.17 9.77 -8.06
CA PRO A 52 -21.40 10.14 -8.77
C PRO A 52 -21.56 9.32 -10.06
N ALA A 53 -22.81 9.02 -10.44
CA ALA A 53 -23.11 8.13 -11.55
C ALA A 53 -22.48 8.56 -12.88
N GLU A 54 -22.35 9.87 -13.08
CA GLU A 54 -21.73 10.47 -14.26
C GLU A 54 -20.19 10.34 -14.31
N ARG A 55 -19.55 9.78 -13.27
CA ARG A 55 -18.09 9.60 -13.18
C ARG A 55 -17.64 8.14 -13.09
N VAL A 56 -18.59 7.22 -12.88
CA VAL A 56 -18.31 5.78 -12.82
C VAL A 56 -17.92 5.25 -14.19
N SER A 57 -16.87 4.42 -14.24
CA SER A 57 -16.44 3.73 -15.45
C SER A 57 -15.72 2.43 -15.14
N ASP A 58 -15.63 1.52 -16.11
CA ASP A 58 -14.79 0.32 -15.98
C ASP A 58 -13.31 0.67 -15.77
N GLU A 59 -12.86 1.85 -16.23
CA GLU A 59 -11.45 2.29 -16.13
C GLU A 59 -11.03 2.57 -14.68
N ASN A 60 -11.94 3.07 -13.84
CA ASN A 60 -11.68 3.35 -12.42
C ASN A 60 -12.16 2.27 -11.46
N GLY A 61 -13.06 1.38 -11.89
CA GLY A 61 -13.61 0.34 -11.01
C GLY A 61 -14.52 0.90 -9.91
N ALA A 62 -15.02 2.12 -10.07
CA ALA A 62 -15.93 2.74 -9.11
C ALA A 62 -17.34 2.16 -9.20
N VAL A 63 -18.12 2.43 -8.17
CA VAL A 63 -19.57 2.18 -8.10
C VAL A 63 -20.31 3.46 -7.80
N VAL A 64 -21.60 3.49 -8.13
CA VAL A 64 -22.46 4.63 -7.75
C VAL A 64 -22.71 4.57 -6.25
N GLY A 65 -22.42 5.65 -5.55
CA GLY A 65 -22.72 5.78 -4.12
C GLY A 65 -22.80 7.23 -3.66
N ASP A 66 -23.49 7.46 -2.56
CA ASP A 66 -23.79 8.79 -1.98
C ASP A 66 -23.33 8.93 -0.53
N THR A 67 -22.67 7.90 0.02
CA THR A 67 -22.27 7.86 1.43
C THR A 67 -20.81 8.24 1.67
N ALA A 68 -19.97 8.10 0.65
CA ALA A 68 -18.53 8.29 0.71
C ALA A 68 -17.98 8.72 -0.67
N HIS A 69 -18.50 9.83 -1.20
CA HIS A 69 -18.10 10.31 -2.52
C HIS A 69 -16.58 10.51 -2.62
N TYR A 70 -15.99 10.01 -3.71
CA TYR A 70 -14.57 10.09 -4.00
C TYR A 70 -13.69 9.38 -2.95
N ALA A 71 -14.20 8.30 -2.36
CA ALA A 71 -13.48 7.54 -1.34
C ALA A 71 -13.86 6.06 -1.34
N SER A 72 -13.06 5.26 -0.63
CA SER A 72 -13.31 3.85 -0.39
C SER A 72 -14.34 3.68 0.74
N ALA A 73 -15.57 3.31 0.39
CA ALA A 73 -16.63 3.07 1.37
C ALA A 73 -16.46 1.72 2.09
N GLY A 74 -16.00 0.70 1.36
CA GLY A 74 -15.96 -0.69 1.81
C GLY A 74 -14.81 -0.99 2.77
N THR A 75 -13.78 -0.14 2.80
CA THR A 75 -12.64 -0.27 3.71
C THR A 75 -12.75 0.61 4.96
N ARG A 76 -13.89 1.27 5.18
CA ARG A 76 -14.07 2.26 6.25
C ARG A 76 -13.66 1.78 7.64
N ASP A 77 -13.93 0.52 7.97
CA ASP A 77 -13.58 -0.07 9.28
C ASP A 77 -12.05 -0.32 9.45
N LEU A 78 -11.30 -0.29 8.35
CA LEU A 78 -9.85 -0.46 8.32
C LEU A 78 -9.09 0.87 8.32
N GLN A 79 -9.74 1.95 7.91
CA GLN A 79 -9.14 3.27 7.79
C GLN A 79 -8.78 3.87 9.16
N ARG A 80 -7.74 4.70 9.17
CA ARG A 80 -7.31 5.50 10.32
C ARG A 80 -6.79 6.84 9.82
N SER A 81 -6.97 7.88 10.62
CA SER A 81 -6.49 9.21 10.28
C SER A 81 -4.97 9.22 10.14
N GLN A 82 -4.44 10.00 9.20
CA GLN A 82 -3.00 10.18 8.96
C GLN A 82 -2.25 8.87 8.72
N THR A 83 -2.97 7.84 8.24
CA THR A 83 -2.44 6.49 8.09
C THR A 83 -2.56 6.04 6.63
N SER A 84 -1.47 5.51 6.09
CA SER A 84 -1.51 4.69 4.88
C SER A 84 -1.60 3.21 5.26
N ILE A 85 -2.48 2.45 4.63
CA ILE A 85 -2.56 1.00 4.83
C ILE A 85 -2.36 0.24 3.52
N ALA A 86 -1.69 -0.90 3.60
CA ALA A 86 -1.63 -1.89 2.52
C ALA A 86 -1.98 -3.28 3.05
N PHE A 87 -2.60 -4.12 2.24
CA PHE A 87 -2.88 -5.50 2.61
C PHE A 87 -3.13 -6.40 1.40
N LEU A 88 -3.03 -7.70 1.61
CA LEU A 88 -3.48 -8.68 0.64
C LEU A 88 -4.96 -8.99 0.84
N TYR A 89 -5.74 -8.96 -0.25
CA TYR A 89 -7.12 -9.40 -0.26
C TYR A 89 -7.27 -10.66 -1.10
N ARG A 90 -7.97 -11.67 -0.58
CA ARG A 90 -8.33 -12.88 -1.31
C ARG A 90 -9.84 -12.95 -1.51
N GLY A 91 -10.26 -12.64 -2.73
CA GLY A 91 -11.64 -12.74 -3.19
C GLY A 91 -11.87 -13.94 -4.13
N PRO A 92 -13.04 -13.99 -4.79
CA PRO A 92 -13.38 -15.05 -5.76
C PRO A 92 -12.50 -15.02 -7.01
N GLU A 93 -11.88 -13.88 -7.33
CA GLU A 93 -11.01 -13.68 -8.50
C GLU A 93 -9.52 -13.83 -8.16
N GLY A 94 -9.21 -14.33 -6.96
CA GLY A 94 -7.84 -14.60 -6.54
C GLY A 94 -7.27 -13.54 -5.58
N LEU A 95 -5.95 -13.39 -5.62
CA LEU A 95 -5.20 -12.54 -4.71
C LEU A 95 -4.96 -11.15 -5.31
N SER A 96 -5.21 -10.13 -4.51
CA SER A 96 -5.05 -8.71 -4.85
C SER A 96 -4.21 -8.00 -3.79
N LEU A 97 -3.47 -6.98 -4.19
CA LEU A 97 -2.89 -5.97 -3.30
C LEU A 97 -3.86 -4.79 -3.22
N VAL A 98 -4.21 -4.37 -2.01
CA VAL A 98 -5.06 -3.21 -1.77
C VAL A 98 -4.25 -2.16 -1.01
N VAL A 99 -4.38 -0.90 -1.41
CA VAL A 99 -3.77 0.26 -0.78
C VAL A 99 -4.88 1.27 -0.51
N VAL A 100 -4.92 1.82 0.71
CA VAL A 100 -5.84 2.90 1.09
C VAL A 100 -5.05 3.94 1.87
N HIS A 101 -5.27 5.21 1.57
CA HIS A 101 -4.66 6.35 2.21
C HIS A 101 -5.71 7.17 2.95
N GLY A 102 -5.43 7.46 4.22
CA GLY A 102 -6.25 8.29 5.08
C GLY A 102 -7.55 7.64 5.54
N SER A 103 -8.48 8.47 6.01
CA SER A 103 -9.76 8.03 6.55
C SER A 103 -10.91 8.98 6.24
N LEU A 104 -12.08 8.38 5.97
CA LEU A 104 -13.32 9.12 5.82
C LEU A 104 -13.76 9.82 7.12
N GLY A 105 -14.03 11.12 7.02
CA GLY A 105 -14.67 11.91 8.09
C GLY A 105 -13.72 12.39 9.18
N ALA A 106 -12.42 12.29 8.97
CA ALA A 106 -11.41 13.02 9.73
C ALA A 106 -10.90 14.21 8.89
N ASP A 107 -10.38 15.26 9.53
CA ASP A 107 -9.62 16.31 8.83
C ASP A 107 -8.26 15.73 8.39
N ASP A 108 -8.31 14.86 7.39
CA ASP A 108 -7.21 13.98 6.98
C ASP A 108 -6.91 14.14 5.49
N SER A 109 -5.68 14.48 5.18
CA SER A 109 -5.22 14.85 3.84
C SER A 109 -3.77 14.44 3.69
N GLY A 110 -3.30 14.35 2.46
CA GLY A 110 -1.90 14.00 2.24
C GLY A 110 -1.53 13.78 0.79
N SER A 111 -0.28 13.37 0.64
CA SER A 111 0.31 12.96 -0.63
C SER A 111 1.21 11.76 -0.40
N VAL A 112 1.11 10.78 -1.30
CA VAL A 112 1.94 9.57 -1.27
C VAL A 112 2.40 9.26 -2.69
N THR A 113 3.63 8.78 -2.83
CA THR A 113 4.10 8.22 -4.09
C THR A 113 4.63 6.82 -3.84
N PHE A 114 4.02 5.81 -4.46
CA PHE A 114 4.58 4.47 -4.48
C PHE A 114 5.20 4.16 -5.83
N ARG A 115 6.39 3.58 -5.79
CA ARG A 115 6.97 2.85 -6.92
C ARG A 115 6.88 1.37 -6.62
N LEU A 116 6.11 0.66 -7.43
CA LEU A 116 5.91 -0.78 -7.34
C LEU A 116 6.73 -1.47 -8.42
N SER A 117 7.41 -2.55 -8.06
CA SER A 117 8.16 -3.39 -9.01
C SER A 117 7.92 -4.87 -8.73
N GLY A 118 8.02 -5.70 -9.76
CA GLY A 118 7.74 -7.13 -9.67
C GLY A 118 6.25 -7.47 -9.65
N LEU A 119 5.39 -6.56 -10.12
CA LEU A 119 3.98 -6.86 -10.37
C LEU A 119 3.88 -7.88 -11.53
N PRO A 120 2.95 -8.84 -11.48
CA PRO A 120 2.70 -9.75 -12.60
C PRO A 120 2.25 -9.01 -13.87
N GLU A 121 2.75 -9.44 -15.04
CA GLU A 121 2.43 -8.82 -16.34
C GLU A 121 0.95 -8.91 -16.71
N ASP A 122 0.28 -9.99 -16.32
CA ASP A 122 -1.16 -10.21 -16.56
C ASP A 122 -2.06 -9.60 -15.47
N GLY A 123 -1.46 -8.97 -14.45
CA GLY A 123 -2.19 -8.29 -13.39
C GLY A 123 -2.61 -6.88 -13.81
N GLU A 124 -3.58 -6.32 -13.11
CA GLU A 124 -4.10 -4.98 -13.43
C GLU A 124 -4.66 -4.27 -12.20
N TRP A 125 -4.70 -2.93 -12.28
CA TRP A 125 -5.40 -2.12 -11.29
C TRP A 125 -6.90 -2.16 -11.55
N ALA A 126 -7.59 -2.89 -10.68
CA ALA A 126 -9.04 -3.07 -10.67
C ALA A 126 -9.78 -1.85 -10.10
N VAL A 127 -9.12 -1.11 -9.20
CA VAL A 127 -9.60 0.18 -8.70
C VAL A 127 -8.49 1.21 -8.85
N LYS A 128 -8.86 2.37 -9.36
CA LYS A 128 -7.98 3.53 -9.51
C LYS A 128 -8.72 4.76 -9.01
N ASP A 129 -8.37 5.19 -7.80
CA ASP A 129 -8.90 6.45 -7.28
C ASP A 129 -8.43 7.60 -8.17
N ASP A 130 -9.28 8.64 -8.19
CA ASP A 130 -9.09 9.89 -8.90
C ASP A 130 -8.79 9.74 -10.41
N LEU A 131 -9.33 8.68 -11.02
CA LEU A 131 -9.31 8.43 -12.46
C LEU A 131 -10.72 8.44 -13.06
N TYR A 132 -11.38 9.59 -13.08
CA TYR A 132 -12.69 9.73 -13.72
C TYR A 132 -12.66 10.75 -14.87
N ARG A 133 -13.54 10.53 -15.85
CA ARG A 133 -13.65 11.36 -17.04
C ARG A 133 -14.95 12.12 -17.04
N ASN A 134 -14.94 13.31 -17.61
CA ASN A 134 -16.16 14.03 -17.93
C ASN A 134 -16.90 13.26 -19.04
N GLN A 135 -18.13 12.80 -18.77
CA GLN A 135 -18.90 11.98 -19.72
C GLN A 135 -19.25 12.68 -21.03
N GLU A 136 -19.35 14.01 -21.04
CA GLU A 136 -19.69 14.77 -22.24
C GLU A 136 -18.49 14.92 -23.19
N THR A 137 -17.29 15.10 -22.62
CA THR A 137 -16.06 15.40 -23.38
C THR A 137 -15.13 14.20 -23.53
N GLY A 138 -15.21 13.22 -22.63
CA GLY A 138 -14.27 12.09 -22.55
C GLY A 138 -12.90 12.45 -21.94
N GLU A 139 -12.67 13.73 -21.64
CA GLU A 139 -11.43 14.21 -21.04
C GLU A 139 -11.39 13.85 -19.54
N PRO A 140 -10.19 13.63 -18.97
CA PRO A 140 -10.04 13.54 -17.51
C PRO A 140 -10.64 14.78 -16.82
N ALA A 141 -11.27 14.60 -15.66
CA ALA A 141 -11.73 15.74 -14.90
C ALA A 141 -10.54 16.58 -14.40
N ASP A 142 -10.70 17.91 -14.34
CA ASP A 142 -9.65 18.82 -13.87
C ASP A 142 -9.25 18.60 -12.39
N THR A 143 -10.12 17.90 -11.65
CA THR A 143 -9.90 17.51 -10.25
C THR A 143 -9.18 16.19 -10.10
N ASN A 144 -8.83 15.50 -11.21
CA ASN A 144 -7.97 14.33 -11.16
C ASN A 144 -6.51 14.78 -10.96
N TYR A 145 -6.06 14.79 -9.72
CA TYR A 145 -4.70 15.13 -9.34
C TYR A 145 -3.78 13.91 -9.32
N ASP A 146 -4.34 12.72 -9.18
CA ASP A 146 -3.56 11.48 -9.19
C ASP A 146 -2.86 11.22 -10.52
N ARG A 147 -1.69 10.60 -10.42
CA ARG A 147 -0.84 10.30 -11.57
C ARG A 147 -0.54 8.82 -11.65
N TRP A 148 -1.28 8.15 -12.52
CA TRP A 148 -1.13 6.74 -12.81
C TRP A 148 -0.11 6.52 -13.94
N ARG A 149 1.07 5.97 -13.61
CA ARG A 149 2.04 5.45 -14.59
C ARG A 149 2.15 3.95 -14.42
N VAL A 150 1.37 3.21 -15.21
CA VAL A 150 1.22 1.76 -15.11
C VAL A 150 1.65 1.12 -16.43
N ASP A 151 2.88 0.62 -16.49
CA ASP A 151 3.44 -0.03 -17.69
C ASP A 151 4.30 -1.23 -17.31
N GLY A 152 4.06 -2.37 -17.97
CA GLY A 152 4.74 -3.62 -17.68
C GLY A 152 4.62 -4.05 -16.21
N THR A 153 5.76 -4.32 -15.57
CA THR A 153 5.84 -4.80 -14.17
C THR A 153 6.31 -3.74 -13.18
N GLU A 154 6.54 -2.51 -13.66
CA GLU A 154 7.02 -1.36 -12.89
C GLU A 154 5.99 -0.24 -12.94
N HIS A 155 5.36 0.03 -11.80
CA HIS A 155 4.30 1.02 -11.70
C HIS A 155 4.75 2.15 -10.80
N ARG A 156 4.35 3.36 -11.13
CA ARG A 156 4.48 4.52 -10.25
C ARG A 156 3.14 5.23 -10.17
N ILE A 157 2.65 5.40 -8.95
CA ILE A 157 1.41 6.11 -8.69
C ILE A 157 1.72 7.21 -7.69
N ASP A 158 1.35 8.43 -8.06
CA ASP A 158 1.42 9.60 -7.20
C ASP A 158 -0.04 9.92 -6.80
N TRP A 159 -0.38 9.80 -5.52
CA TRP A 159 -1.71 10.04 -4.92
C TRP A 159 -1.76 11.35 -4.14
N THR A 160 -2.91 12.02 -4.12
CA THR A 160 -3.19 13.13 -3.20
C THR A 160 -4.68 13.33 -2.92
N TRP A 161 -5.02 13.51 -1.65
CA TRP A 161 -6.41 13.69 -1.22
C TRP A 161 -6.55 14.82 -0.18
N GLY A 162 -7.74 15.42 -0.17
CA GLY A 162 -8.16 16.40 0.82
C GLY A 162 -8.98 15.78 1.96
N SER A 163 -9.36 16.60 2.93
CA SER A 163 -10.06 16.21 4.18
C SER A 163 -11.39 15.47 4.03
N ALA A 164 -11.99 15.48 2.83
CA ALA A 164 -13.28 14.82 2.59
C ALA A 164 -13.14 13.38 2.09
N GLY A 165 -11.93 12.94 1.71
CA GLY A 165 -11.73 11.72 0.93
C GLY A 165 -10.67 10.78 1.48
N THR A 166 -10.62 9.61 0.87
CA THR A 166 -9.48 8.71 0.93
C THR A 166 -8.89 8.60 -0.46
N ASP A 167 -7.71 8.01 -0.55
CA ASP A 167 -7.10 7.71 -1.83
C ASP A 167 -6.58 6.26 -1.89
N GLY A 168 -6.12 5.83 -3.06
CA GLY A 168 -5.44 4.55 -3.23
C GLY A 168 -5.94 3.74 -4.43
N GLY A 169 -6.07 2.42 -4.22
CA GLY A 169 -6.55 1.52 -5.26
C GLY A 169 -6.30 0.05 -4.96
N ALA A 170 -6.68 -0.80 -5.92
CA ALA A 170 -6.54 -2.24 -5.80
C ALA A 170 -5.94 -2.84 -7.08
N PHE A 171 -4.82 -3.56 -6.92
CA PHE A 171 -4.20 -4.35 -7.97
C PHE A 171 -4.60 -5.82 -7.84
N ARG A 172 -5.28 -6.38 -8.85
CA ARG A 172 -5.67 -7.79 -8.90
C ARG A 172 -4.72 -8.60 -9.77
N GLY A 173 -4.72 -9.91 -9.55
CA GLY A 173 -3.93 -10.83 -10.38
C GLY A 173 -2.49 -11.01 -9.90
N LEU A 174 -2.26 -11.02 -8.58
CA LEU A 174 -0.92 -11.30 -8.01
C LEU A 174 -0.42 -12.72 -8.31
N GLY A 175 -1.30 -13.65 -8.71
CA GLY A 175 -0.93 -15.04 -8.96
C GLY A 175 -0.64 -15.86 -7.69
N GLU A 176 -0.12 -17.06 -7.87
CA GLU A 176 0.24 -17.97 -6.76
C GLU A 176 1.66 -17.71 -6.23
N GLU A 177 2.56 -17.29 -7.11
CA GLU A 177 3.96 -16.96 -6.82
C GLU A 177 4.25 -15.55 -7.31
N PHE A 178 4.69 -14.67 -6.42
CA PHE A 178 5.05 -13.29 -6.73
C PHE A 178 6.08 -12.75 -5.73
N SER A 179 6.75 -11.66 -6.10
CA SER A 179 7.57 -10.87 -5.19
C SER A 179 7.49 -9.40 -5.60
N VAL A 180 6.58 -8.67 -4.95
CA VAL A 180 6.30 -7.26 -5.21
C VAL A 180 7.08 -6.41 -4.22
N ARG A 181 7.81 -5.41 -4.71
CA ARG A 181 8.48 -4.40 -3.90
C ARG A 181 7.75 -3.08 -4.02
N ILE A 182 7.52 -2.41 -2.90
CA ILE A 182 6.92 -1.07 -2.81
C ILE A 182 7.95 -0.14 -2.20
N GLU A 183 8.39 0.85 -2.97
CA GLU A 183 9.27 1.93 -2.50
C GLU A 183 8.40 3.16 -2.23
N PRO A 184 8.23 3.53 -0.95
CA PRO A 184 7.38 4.66 -0.58
C PRO A 184 8.10 6.00 -0.71
N ALA A 185 7.32 7.05 -0.89
CA ALA A 185 7.71 8.41 -0.59
C ALA A 185 6.47 9.13 -0.02
N PHE A 186 6.49 9.42 1.28
CA PHE A 186 5.43 10.11 2.00
C PHE A 186 5.77 11.59 2.20
N ASN A 187 4.73 12.41 2.43
CA ASN A 187 4.83 13.82 2.84
C ASN A 187 5.77 14.59 1.91
N GLY A 188 6.70 15.39 2.44
CA GLY A 188 7.67 16.17 1.66
C GLY A 188 8.54 15.40 0.64
N SER A 189 8.53 14.07 0.66
CA SER A 189 9.17 13.23 -0.36
C SER A 189 8.23 12.80 -1.50
N ALA A 190 6.92 12.88 -1.29
CA ALA A 190 5.89 12.56 -2.28
C ALA A 190 5.90 13.58 -3.44
N ALA A 191 5.55 13.12 -4.64
CA ALA A 191 5.64 13.96 -5.83
C ALA A 191 4.60 15.09 -5.89
N LEU A 192 3.48 14.91 -5.19
CA LEU A 192 2.34 15.82 -5.15
C LEU A 192 2.27 16.67 -3.88
N ASP A 193 3.22 16.50 -2.97
CA ASP A 193 3.30 17.26 -1.71
C ASP A 193 3.27 18.78 -1.95
N GLY A 194 2.41 19.47 -1.20
CA GLY A 194 2.22 20.92 -1.27
C GLY A 194 1.70 21.44 -2.60
N ARG A 195 1.16 20.58 -3.50
CA ARG A 195 0.64 21.01 -4.81
C ARG A 195 -0.87 21.21 -4.84
N HIS A 196 -1.61 20.34 -4.15
CA HIS A 196 -3.07 20.27 -4.24
C HIS A 196 -3.70 20.25 -2.86
N TYR A 197 -3.19 19.40 -1.98
CA TYR A 197 -3.62 19.29 -0.59
C TYR A 197 -2.40 19.24 0.34
N ASP A 198 -2.52 19.89 1.48
CA ASP A 198 -1.55 19.83 2.56
C ASP A 198 -2.01 18.83 3.61
N GLY A 199 -1.09 18.02 4.13
CA GLY A 199 -1.38 17.05 5.18
C GLY A 199 -0.15 16.20 5.49
N GLU A 200 -0.21 15.47 6.61
CA GLU A 200 0.92 14.66 7.07
C GLU A 200 0.44 13.25 7.40
N ILE A 201 1.03 12.27 6.71
CA ILE A 201 0.97 10.87 7.06
C ILE A 201 2.00 10.59 8.15
N THR A 202 1.54 10.12 9.30
CA THR A 202 2.38 9.75 10.44
C THR A 202 2.60 8.24 10.53
N ASP A 203 1.69 7.46 9.95
CA ASP A 203 1.67 6.01 10.11
C ASP A 203 1.56 5.31 8.74
N TRP A 204 2.36 4.26 8.56
CA TRP A 204 2.18 3.31 7.49
C TRP A 204 2.08 1.91 8.07
N GLU A 205 1.03 1.19 7.72
CA GLU A 205 0.72 -0.11 8.29
C GLU A 205 0.45 -1.15 7.20
N PHE A 206 0.81 -2.39 7.49
CA PHE A 206 0.35 -3.54 6.73
C PHE A 206 -0.69 -4.32 7.53
N LEU A 207 -1.83 -4.65 6.93
CA LEU A 207 -2.88 -5.42 7.59
C LEU A 207 -2.78 -6.91 7.25
N SER A 208 -2.88 -7.74 8.27
CA SER A 208 -2.82 -9.21 8.17
C SER A 208 -3.98 -9.84 8.94
N GLY A 209 -4.58 -10.91 8.40
CA GLY A 209 -5.65 -11.66 9.08
C GLY A 209 -7.04 -11.45 8.48
N SER A 210 -8.02 -11.02 9.27
CA SER A 210 -9.40 -10.77 8.81
C SER A 210 -9.80 -9.31 9.01
N VAL A 211 -10.90 -8.87 8.37
CA VAL A 211 -11.42 -7.50 8.54
C VAL A 211 -11.71 -7.19 10.02
N ASP A 212 -12.44 -8.09 10.70
CA ASP A 212 -12.89 -7.88 12.10
C ASP A 212 -11.79 -8.10 13.16
N ALA A 213 -10.66 -8.68 12.76
CA ALA A 213 -9.57 -9.04 13.67
C ALA A 213 -8.22 -8.93 12.96
N SER A 214 -7.99 -7.82 12.27
CA SER A 214 -6.74 -7.56 11.56
C SER A 214 -5.63 -7.22 12.55
N GLU A 215 -4.50 -7.90 12.40
CA GLU A 215 -3.22 -7.46 12.94
C GLU A 215 -2.70 -6.29 12.10
N ARG A 216 -2.17 -5.27 12.77
CA ARG A 216 -1.56 -4.09 12.16
C ARG A 216 -0.07 -4.13 12.39
N ILE A 217 0.69 -4.32 11.32
CA ILE A 217 2.14 -4.35 11.34
C ILE A 217 2.60 -2.94 10.96
N ALA A 218 3.22 -2.23 11.91
CA ALA A 218 3.77 -0.91 11.65
C ALA A 218 4.98 -0.99 10.70
N LEU A 219 5.08 -0.02 9.80
CA LEU A 219 6.13 0.09 8.80
C LEU A 219 6.85 1.44 8.91
N ASP A 220 8.13 1.44 8.60
CA ASP A 220 8.92 2.66 8.45
C ASP A 220 8.53 3.41 7.16
N LEU A 221 8.22 4.70 7.26
CA LEU A 221 7.78 5.54 6.14
C LEU A 221 8.86 5.75 5.07
N ALA A 222 10.14 5.62 5.41
CA ALA A 222 11.25 5.85 4.50
C ALA A 222 11.80 4.55 3.90
N GLU A 223 11.44 3.38 4.43
CA GLU A 223 11.99 2.11 3.98
C GLU A 223 11.06 1.32 3.06
N PRO A 224 11.60 0.74 1.97
CA PRO A 224 10.81 -0.07 1.05
C PRO A 224 10.38 -1.39 1.67
N ILE A 225 9.17 -1.84 1.34
CA ILE A 225 8.69 -3.18 1.70
C ILE A 225 8.77 -4.15 0.52
N ARG A 226 8.83 -5.44 0.82
CA ARG A 226 8.64 -6.53 -0.13
C ARG A 226 7.57 -7.49 0.38
N ILE A 227 6.62 -7.82 -0.49
CA ILE A 227 5.53 -8.76 -0.23
C ILE A 227 5.74 -9.93 -1.20
N GLU A 228 5.86 -11.14 -0.68
CA GLU A 228 6.18 -12.29 -1.53
C GLU A 228 5.60 -13.60 -1.02
N THR A 229 5.45 -14.55 -1.94
CA THR A 229 5.18 -15.94 -1.60
C THR A 229 6.43 -16.55 -0.96
N GLY A 230 6.30 -17.14 0.22
CA GLY A 230 7.43 -17.69 0.94
C GLY A 230 7.17 -17.87 2.42
N ARG A 231 8.26 -18.01 3.18
CA ARG A 231 8.29 -18.11 4.63
C ARG A 231 9.44 -17.25 5.16
N CYS A 232 9.32 -16.84 6.41
CA CYS A 232 10.47 -16.27 7.10
C CYS A 232 11.39 -17.42 7.47
N ASP A 233 12.63 -17.35 7.03
CA ASP A 233 13.64 -18.33 7.40
C ASP A 233 13.87 -18.21 8.90
N GLY A 234 13.22 -19.08 9.67
CA GLY A 234 13.58 -19.29 11.05
C GLY A 234 14.92 -20.01 11.05
N SER A 235 16.00 -19.26 11.31
CA SER A 235 17.35 -19.74 11.66
C SER A 235 17.62 -21.18 11.27
N GLU A 236 18.40 -21.40 10.20
CA GLU A 236 18.99 -22.67 9.81
C GLU A 236 19.02 -23.67 10.98
N ARG A 237 18.00 -24.52 11.09
CA ARG A 237 18.19 -25.76 11.81
C ARG A 237 19.03 -26.59 10.86
N ASP A 238 20.33 -26.55 11.10
CA ASP A 238 21.25 -27.64 10.81
C ASP A 238 20.66 -28.93 11.38
N GLU A 239 19.66 -29.49 10.71
CA GLU A 239 19.37 -30.92 10.76
C GLU A 239 20.23 -31.56 9.67
N ASP A 240 21.55 -31.39 9.85
CA ASP A 240 22.53 -32.16 9.14
C ASP A 240 22.48 -33.58 9.71
N SER A 241 21.67 -34.38 9.02
CA SER A 241 21.90 -35.77 8.68
C SER A 241 22.87 -36.58 9.54
N ASP A 242 22.26 -37.51 10.29
CA ASP A 242 22.69 -38.86 10.63
C ASP A 242 24.19 -39.26 10.54
N GLU A 243 24.63 -39.82 11.66
CA GLU A 243 25.78 -40.71 11.83
C GLU A 243 25.95 -41.73 10.68
N SER A 244 27.20 -41.89 10.18
CA SER A 244 27.98 -43.14 10.32
C SER A 244 29.01 -43.32 9.19
N GLY A 245 30.29 -43.42 9.59
CA GLY A 245 31.19 -44.41 9.01
C GLY A 245 32.35 -43.90 8.15
N GLY A 246 33.55 -43.95 8.74
CA GLY A 246 34.65 -44.71 8.12
C GLY A 246 35.78 -43.94 7.43
N GLU A 247 36.91 -43.95 8.13
CA GLU A 247 38.23 -44.39 7.62
C GLU A 247 39.24 -43.33 7.13
N SER A 248 40.35 -43.34 7.88
CA SER A 248 41.64 -42.67 7.68
C SER A 248 42.30 -42.99 6.33
N GLY A 249 43.05 -42.02 5.77
CA GLY A 249 43.98 -42.31 4.67
C GLY A 249 44.80 -41.12 4.14
N ASN A 250 45.98 -40.93 4.73
CA ASN A 250 47.26 -40.47 4.18
C ASN A 250 47.48 -39.11 3.47
N ALA A 251 48.64 -38.56 3.86
CA ALA A 251 49.41 -37.49 3.25
C ALA A 251 49.97 -37.85 1.86
N ASP A 252 50.24 -36.86 1.02
CA ASP A 252 51.60 -36.36 0.72
C ASP A 252 51.62 -35.29 -0.40
N GLU A 253 52.39 -34.23 -0.12
CA GLU A 253 53.33 -33.44 -0.94
C GLU A 253 52.99 -32.82 -2.33
N ASP A 254 53.28 -31.51 -2.39
CA ASP A 254 54.00 -30.72 -3.42
C ASP A 254 53.55 -30.72 -4.91
N ASP A 255 53.33 -29.52 -5.49
CA ASP A 255 54.25 -28.91 -6.47
C ASP A 255 53.79 -27.49 -6.95
N ARG A 256 54.78 -26.76 -7.48
CA ARG A 256 54.93 -25.31 -7.74
C ARG A 256 54.28 -24.78 -9.02
N GLY A 257 54.18 -23.45 -9.11
CA GLY A 257 54.13 -22.65 -10.35
C GLY A 257 53.48 -21.28 -10.11
N GLU A 258 54.21 -20.22 -9.76
CA GLU A 258 54.94 -19.27 -10.63
C GLU A 258 54.16 -18.68 -11.84
N GLY A 259 54.04 -17.35 -11.86
CA GLY A 259 53.94 -16.52 -13.07
C GLY A 259 52.79 -15.50 -13.08
N ASN A 260 53.06 -14.20 -12.77
CA ASN A 260 53.21 -13.09 -13.75
C ASN A 260 51.86 -12.68 -14.40
N GLY A 261 51.35 -11.45 -14.41
CA GLY A 261 51.86 -10.09 -14.22
C GLY A 261 50.81 -9.10 -14.79
N SER A 262 51.18 -7.82 -14.88
CA SER A 262 50.55 -6.73 -15.66
C SER A 262 49.49 -5.80 -15.01
N GLU A 263 50.07 -4.69 -14.54
CA GLU A 263 49.70 -3.27 -14.54
C GLU A 263 48.66 -2.71 -15.55
N ASN A 264 48.20 -1.49 -15.18
CA ASN A 264 47.59 -0.38 -15.94
C ASN A 264 46.05 -0.34 -16.01
N GLY A 265 45.35 0.79 -15.84
CA GLY A 265 45.75 2.19 -15.66
C GLY A 265 44.54 3.02 -15.14
N ARG A 266 44.78 4.08 -14.37
CA ARG A 266 44.67 5.50 -14.78
C ARG A 266 43.37 5.90 -15.48
N GLY A 267 42.60 6.75 -14.80
CA GLY A 267 41.52 7.56 -15.37
C GLY A 267 41.04 8.63 -14.38
N GLU A 268 41.77 9.74 -14.30
CA GLU A 268 41.31 11.01 -13.71
C GLU A 268 40.41 11.77 -14.69
N GLY A 269 39.45 12.55 -14.17
CA GLY A 269 38.75 13.63 -14.89
C GLY A 269 37.41 13.95 -14.22
N HIS A 270 37.28 15.03 -13.42
CA HIS A 270 36.75 16.34 -13.81
C HIS A 270 35.35 16.23 -14.48
N GLU A 271 34.27 16.84 -13.98
CA GLU A 271 34.04 18.29 -14.06
C GLU A 271 32.97 18.80 -13.07
N LYS A 272 33.05 20.12 -12.83
CA LYS A 272 32.18 20.96 -12.01
C LYS A 272 31.12 21.65 -12.89
N GLY A 273 29.92 21.84 -12.34
CA GLY A 273 28.95 22.90 -12.69
C GLY A 273 27.92 22.96 -11.55
N ARG A 274 27.73 24.00 -10.73
CA ARG A 274 27.59 25.46 -10.94
C ARG A 274 26.51 25.84 -11.94
N GLY A 275 25.32 26.11 -11.40
CA GLY A 275 24.30 27.07 -11.84
C GLY A 275 23.36 27.26 -10.64
N GLU A 276 23.44 28.37 -9.90
CA GLU A 276 22.73 29.64 -10.17
C GLU A 276 21.22 29.35 -10.31
N GLY A 277 20.39 29.60 -9.29
CA GLY A 277 20.20 30.89 -8.65
C GLY A 277 19.16 31.67 -9.45
N HIS A 278 17.88 31.50 -9.11
CA HIS A 278 16.83 32.40 -9.59
C HIS A 278 15.75 32.57 -8.53
N GLU A 279 15.90 33.65 -7.78
CA GLU A 279 14.83 34.34 -7.06
C GLU A 279 13.92 35.04 -8.09
N LYS A 280 12.60 34.86 -7.96
CA LYS A 280 11.50 35.79 -8.34
C LYS A 280 10.29 35.36 -7.50
N HIS A 281 9.87 36.04 -6.44
CA HIS A 281 9.15 37.32 -6.35
C HIS A 281 7.85 37.40 -7.18
N GLY A 282 6.73 37.55 -6.45
CA GLY A 282 5.45 38.10 -6.90
C GLY A 282 4.39 37.01 -7.17
N GLU A 283 3.14 37.11 -6.74
CA GLU A 283 2.36 38.19 -6.13
C GLU A 283 1.20 37.53 -5.36
N ASP A 284 0.85 38.14 -4.23
CA ASP A 284 -0.32 37.85 -3.42
C ASP A 284 -1.59 38.19 -4.21
N ASP A 285 -2.56 37.28 -4.29
CA ASP A 285 -3.92 37.60 -4.75
C ASP A 285 -4.90 37.07 -3.70
N GLU A 286 -5.21 37.96 -2.76
CA GLU A 286 -6.31 37.82 -1.81
C GLU A 286 -7.59 38.29 -2.50
N THR A 287 -8.47 37.36 -2.84
CA THR A 287 -9.87 37.69 -3.14
C THR A 287 -10.72 37.41 -1.91
N GLU A 288 -10.90 38.45 -1.12
CA GLU A 288 -12.03 38.65 -0.23
C GLU A 288 -13.32 38.74 -1.09
N GLU A 289 -14.27 37.83 -0.89
CA GLU A 289 -15.67 38.08 -1.26
C GLU A 289 -16.48 38.26 0.03
N GLU A 290 -16.63 39.53 0.42
CA GLU A 290 -17.74 40.02 1.24
C GLU A 290 -18.87 40.51 0.33
N GLY A 291 -20.12 40.39 0.81
CA GLY A 291 -21.32 41.06 0.29
C GLY A 291 -22.36 40.07 -0.26
N ASP A 292 -23.64 40.15 0.06
CA ASP A 292 -24.41 41.15 0.80
C ASP A 292 -25.67 40.50 1.38
N GLU A 293 -26.09 41.03 2.51
CA GLU A 293 -27.36 40.81 3.20
C GLU A 293 -28.50 41.43 2.38
N ASP A 294 -29.55 40.65 2.06
CA ASP A 294 -30.84 41.20 1.65
C ASP A 294 -31.92 40.72 2.64
N ASP A 295 -32.12 41.56 3.66
CA ASP A 295 -33.35 41.68 4.44
C ASP A 295 -34.41 42.37 3.57
N GLU A 296 -35.53 41.71 3.27
CA GLU A 296 -36.80 42.41 3.05
C GLU A 296 -37.95 41.69 3.77
N ASP A 297 -38.39 42.34 4.85
CA ASP A 297 -39.68 42.22 5.49
C ASP A 297 -40.81 42.37 4.47
N ASP A 298 -41.85 41.55 4.57
CA ASP A 298 -43.20 41.98 4.24
C ASP A 298 -44.20 41.24 5.14
N GLU A 299 -44.60 41.95 6.19
CA GLU A 299 -45.81 41.72 6.96
C GLU A 299 -47.03 42.00 6.07
N ASP A 300 -48.01 41.10 6.03
CA ASP A 300 -49.39 41.52 5.79
C ASP A 300 -50.35 40.53 6.45
N GLU A 301 -50.70 40.84 7.71
CA GLU A 301 -51.89 40.36 8.38
C GLU A 301 -53.14 40.85 7.64
N ARG A 302 -54.06 39.94 7.30
CA ARG A 302 -55.48 40.29 7.15
C ARG A 302 -56.37 39.21 7.77
N ASP A 303 -56.94 39.58 8.90
CA ASP A 303 -58.19 39.06 9.44
C ASP A 303 -59.34 39.25 8.43
N ASP A 304 -60.06 38.16 8.11
CA ASP A 304 -61.54 38.03 8.12
C ASP A 304 -61.94 36.59 7.74
#